data_AF-A0A8J3HH52-F1
#
_entry.id   AF-A0A8J3HH52-F1
#
_cell.length_a   1.000
_cell.length_b   1.000
_cell.length_c   1.000
_cell.angle_alpha   90.00
_cell.angle_beta   90.00
_cell.angle_gamma   90.00
#
_symmetry.space_group_name_H-M   'P 1'
#
loop_
_entity.id
_entity.type
_entity.pdbx_description
1 polymer ?
#
loop_
_entity_poly.entity_id
_entity_poly.type
_entity_poly.pdbx_seq_one_letter_code
_entity_poly.pdbx_strand_id
1 'polypeptide(L)'
;MILLGLLLVLGLSGLALTAFLTNDGLFTTPVGAVELFGYHAEPTVGQVFSVGAAAGALVLIGLMMMFGGAGRRARRRVASRREQQAQRAELRDLQRRHDSIQSELAAKRSEDAADSAERADADAEAEKVAVR
;
A
#
# COMPACT_ATOMS: atom_id res chain seq x y z
N MET A 1 11.42 -0.95 3.35
CA MET A 1 11.88 0.30 2.69
C MET A 1 12.36 1.32 3.71
N ILE A 2 11.54 1.79 4.66
CA ILE A 2 12.05 2.67 5.74
C ILE A 2 12.99 1.95 6.71
N LEU A 3 12.67 0.72 7.15
CA LEU A 3 13.61 -0.07 7.94
C LEU A 3 14.91 -0.37 7.17
N LEU A 4 14.83 -0.62 5.87
CA LEU A 4 15.99 -0.92 5.03
C LEU A 4 16.86 0.33 4.83
N GLY A 5 16.24 1.49 4.59
CA GLY A 5 16.94 2.77 4.53
C GLY A 5 17.53 3.16 5.88
N LEU A 6 16.83 2.91 6.98
CA LEU A 6 17.33 3.15 8.33
C LEU A 6 18.51 2.23 8.67
N LEU A 7 18.41 0.93 8.36
CA LEU A 7 19.53 -0.01 8.51
C LEU A 7 20.74 0.41 7.68
N LEU A 8 20.50 0.86 6.45
CA LEU A 8 21.55 1.30 5.54
C LEU A 8 22.25 2.56 6.07
N VAL A 9 21.49 3.54 6.55
CA VAL A 9 22.03 4.74 7.21
C VAL A 9 22.83 4.37 8.46
N LEU A 10 22.30 3.48 9.31
CA LEU A 10 22.99 3.04 10.53
C LEU A 10 24.32 2.34 10.19
N GLY A 11 24.31 1.43 9.22
CA GLY A 11 25.50 0.69 8.78
C GLY A 11 26.57 1.59 8.16
N LEU A 12 26.17 2.50 7.26
CA LEU A 12 27.09 3.48 6.65
C LEU A 12 27.66 4.45 7.69
N SER A 13 26.86 4.90 8.66
CA SER A 13 27.36 5.75 9.74
C SER A 13 28.42 5.04 10.59
N GLY A 14 28.21 3.74 10.89
CA GLY A 14 29.16 2.92 11.62
C GLY A 14 30.46 2.72 10.86
N LEU A 15 30.39 2.44 9.56
CA LEU A 15 31.56 2.32 8.68
C LEU A 15 32.34 3.63 8.55
N ALA A 16 31.64 4.77 8.49
CA ALA A 16 32.28 6.08 8.48
C ALA A 16 33.00 6.36 9.80
N LEU A 17 32.38 6.04 10.94
CA LEU A 17 32.98 6.16 12.28
C LEU A 17 34.22 5.28 12.44
N THR A 18 34.17 4.02 12.01
CA THR A 18 35.33 3.11 12.11
C THR A 18 36.46 3.54 11.20
N ALA A 19 36.17 3.98 9.98
CA ALA A 19 37.17 4.53 9.05
C ALA A 19 37.83 5.81 9.58
N PHE A 20 37.09 6.61 10.35
CA PHE A 20 37.63 7.81 11.00
C PHE A 20 38.59 7.46 12.14
N LEU A 21 38.19 6.51 13.00
CA LEU A 21 38.98 6.06 14.15
C LEU A 21 40.26 5.28 13.77
N THR A 22 40.31 4.69 12.57
CA THR A 22 41.47 3.89 12.12
C THR A 22 42.52 4.70 11.34
N ASN A 23 42.30 5.99 11.11
CA ASN A 23 43.14 6.80 10.20
C ASN A 23 43.70 8.08 10.88
N ASP A 24 44.27 7.92 12.08
CA ASP A 24 44.76 9.04 12.91
C ASP A 24 45.86 9.91 12.25
N GLY A 25 46.65 9.35 11.33
CA GLY A 25 47.80 10.05 10.75
C GLY A 25 47.47 11.10 9.70
N LEU A 26 46.40 10.90 8.90
CA LEU A 26 46.03 11.83 7.82
C LEU A 26 45.11 12.95 8.32
N PHE A 27 44.28 12.62 9.33
CA PHE A 27 43.20 13.48 9.82
C PHE A 27 43.64 14.50 10.89
N THR A 28 44.84 14.37 11.43
CA THR A 28 45.45 15.31 12.39
C THR A 28 46.24 16.42 11.71
N THR A 29 46.49 16.32 10.39
CA THR A 29 47.19 17.36 9.62
C THR A 29 46.42 18.68 9.68
N PRO A 30 47.06 19.81 10.07
CA PRO A 30 46.42 21.12 10.05
C PRO A 30 46.08 21.55 8.60
N VAL A 31 44.89 22.11 8.38
CA VAL A 31 44.51 22.69 7.07
C VAL A 31 45.06 24.12 6.91
N GLY A 32 45.54 24.70 8.00
CA GLY A 32 45.99 26.10 8.11
C GLY A 32 45.14 26.87 9.11
N ALA A 33 45.68 27.98 9.63
CA ALA A 33 44.95 28.86 10.53
C ALA A 33 43.90 29.66 9.76
N VAL A 34 42.65 29.60 10.21
CA VAL A 34 41.52 30.32 9.64
C VAL A 34 40.85 31.13 10.74
N GLU A 35 40.62 32.41 10.49
CA GLU A 35 39.88 33.27 11.41
C GLU A 35 38.39 33.14 11.13
N LEU A 36 37.65 32.51 12.05
CA LEU A 36 36.19 32.42 12.01
C LEU A 36 35.61 33.34 13.07
N PHE A 37 34.87 34.37 12.65
CA PHE A 37 34.16 35.29 13.55
C PHE A 37 35.05 35.93 14.64
N GLY A 38 36.32 36.23 14.32
CA GLY A 38 37.29 36.79 15.26
C GLY A 38 38.00 35.77 16.15
N TYR A 39 37.71 34.47 15.98
CA TYR A 39 38.44 33.38 16.63
C TYR A 39 39.43 32.73 15.64
N HIS A 40 40.68 32.62 16.05
CA HIS A 40 41.67 31.81 15.34
C HIS A 40 41.38 30.33 15.60
N ALA A 41 40.96 29.63 14.55
CA ALA A 41 40.79 28.19 14.56
C ALA A 41 41.82 27.56 13.61
N GLU A 42 42.49 26.52 14.07
CA GLU A 42 43.34 25.67 13.23
C GLU A 42 42.64 24.32 13.04
N PRO A 43 41.63 24.26 12.15
CA PRO A 43 40.94 23.00 11.90
C PRO A 43 41.88 22.00 11.24
N THR A 44 41.76 20.74 11.64
CA THR A 44 42.49 19.64 10.99
C THR A 44 41.72 19.13 9.76
N VAL A 45 42.43 18.47 8.83
CA VAL A 45 41.84 17.90 7.61
C VAL A 45 40.67 16.97 7.96
N GLY A 46 40.80 16.21 9.06
CA GLY A 46 39.74 15.32 9.54
C GLY A 46 38.50 16.04 10.03
N GLN A 47 38.65 17.17 10.72
CA GLN A 47 37.51 17.94 11.19
C GLN A 47 36.72 18.52 10.02
N VAL A 48 37.39 19.09 9.02
CA VAL A 48 36.70 19.67 7.85
C VAL A 48 36.02 18.58 7.01
N PHE A 49 36.71 17.45 6.79
CA PHE A 49 36.16 16.33 6.04
C PHE A 49 34.94 15.70 6.74
N SER A 50 34.99 15.48 8.06
CA SER A 50 33.88 14.90 8.81
C SER A 50 32.64 15.79 8.82
N VAL A 51 32.81 17.10 8.96
CA VAL A 51 31.70 18.07 8.88
C VAL A 51 31.07 18.04 7.49
N GLY A 52 31.88 18.03 6.42
CA GLY A 52 31.39 17.92 5.04
C GLY A 52 30.65 16.60 4.77
N ALA A 53 31.21 15.48 5.23
CA ALA A 53 30.61 14.16 5.08
C ALA A 53 29.28 14.04 5.84
N ALA A 54 29.22 14.55 7.08
CA ALA A 54 28.00 14.58 7.89
C ALA A 54 26.93 15.46 7.24
N ALA A 55 27.29 16.65 6.76
CA ALA A 55 26.36 17.54 6.05
C ALA A 55 25.84 16.88 4.75
N GLY A 56 26.72 16.26 3.96
CA GLY A 56 26.33 15.53 2.75
C GLY A 56 25.37 14.37 3.03
N ALA A 57 25.63 13.60 4.09
CA ALA A 57 24.74 12.53 4.53
C ALA A 57 23.36 13.06 4.92
N LEU A 58 23.29 14.17 5.67
CA LEU A 58 22.03 14.80 6.06
C LEU A 58 21.23 15.29 4.85
N VAL A 59 21.89 15.89 3.86
CA VAL A 59 21.26 16.31 2.60
C VAL A 59 20.68 15.10 1.85
N LEU A 60 21.45 14.03 1.70
CA LEU A 60 20.99 12.80 1.03
C LEU A 60 19.83 12.14 1.77
N ILE A 61 19.84 12.14 3.10
CA ILE A 61 18.72 11.65 3.91
C ILE A 61 17.47 12.49 3.67
N GLY A 62 17.60 13.82 3.71
CA GLY A 62 16.50 14.74 3.39
C GLY A 62 15.94 14.50 1.99
N LEU A 63 16.84 14.31 1.02
CA LEU A 63 16.48 14.05 -0.38
C LEU A 63 15.75 12.70 -0.54
N MET A 64 16.26 11.65 0.12
CA MET A 64 15.62 10.33 0.17
C MET A 64 14.25 10.38 0.86
N MET A 65 14.05 11.22 1.87
CA MET A 65 12.72 11.43 2.47
C MET A 65 11.77 12.14 1.49
N MET A 66 12.26 13.15 0.76
CA MET A 66 11.47 13.90 -0.21
C MET A 66 11.02 13.02 -1.40
N PHE A 67 11.93 12.22 -1.97
CA PHE A 67 11.61 11.32 -3.08
C PHE A 67 10.97 10.00 -2.65
N GLY A 68 11.37 9.44 -1.51
CA GLY A 68 10.85 8.18 -0.98
C GLY A 68 9.40 8.27 -0.47
N GLY A 69 8.93 9.47 -0.10
CA GLY A 69 7.55 9.72 0.33
C GLY A 69 6.50 9.45 -0.76
N ALA A 70 6.85 9.61 -2.04
CA ALA A 70 5.92 9.41 -3.17
C ALA A 70 5.55 7.93 -3.38
N GLY A 71 6.50 7.01 -3.16
CA GLY A 71 6.27 5.57 -3.33
C GLY A 71 5.30 4.98 -2.32
N ARG A 72 5.20 5.56 -1.12
CA ARG A 72 4.31 5.09 -0.04
C ARG A 72 2.84 5.34 -0.35
N ARG A 73 2.52 6.47 -1.01
CA ARG A 73 1.17 6.76 -1.53
C ARG A 73 0.84 5.92 -2.76
N ALA A 74 1.80 5.63 -3.63
CA ALA A 74 1.60 4.80 -4.81
C ALA A 74 1.21 3.36 -4.44
N ARG A 75 1.91 2.73 -3.48
CA ARG A 75 1.56 1.37 -3.01
C ARG A 75 0.17 1.30 -2.35
N ARG A 76 -0.21 2.32 -1.56
CA ARG A 76 -1.58 2.43 -1.02
C ARG A 76 -2.63 2.63 -2.11
N ARG A 77 -2.34 3.41 -3.15
CA ARG A 77 -3.24 3.61 -4.30
C ARG A 77 -3.42 2.35 -5.15
N VAL A 78 -2.37 1.54 -5.34
CA VAL A 78 -2.48 0.28 -6.09
C VAL A 78 -3.27 -0.77 -5.30
N ALA A 79 -3.06 -0.86 -3.98
CA ALA A 79 -3.86 -1.72 -3.11
C ALA A 79 -5.35 -1.32 -3.12
N SER A 80 -5.64 -0.02 -2.97
CA SER A 80 -7.00 0.52 -3.03
C SER A 80 -7.69 0.26 -4.38
N ARG A 81 -6.98 0.36 -5.50
CA ARG A 81 -7.54 0.06 -6.82
C ARG A 81 -7.84 -1.42 -7.00
N ARG A 82 -7.02 -2.31 -6.44
CA ARG A 82 -7.26 -3.77 -6.45
C ARG A 82 -8.45 -4.14 -5.58
N GLU A 83 -8.60 -3.54 -4.40
CA GLU A 83 -9.78 -3.74 -3.55
C GLU A 83 -11.07 -3.26 -4.23
N GLN A 84 -11.05 -2.10 -4.90
CA GLN A 84 -12.23 -1.62 -5.64
C GLN A 84 -12.61 -2.51 -6.82
N GLN A 85 -11.62 -3.08 -7.54
CA GLN A 85 -11.89 -4.03 -8.61
C GLN A 85 -12.42 -5.36 -8.08
N ALA A 86 -11.88 -5.86 -6.96
CA ALA A 86 -12.37 -7.07 -6.30
C ALA A 86 -13.81 -6.90 -5.81
N GLN A 87 -14.13 -5.79 -5.13
CA GLN A 87 -15.49 -5.48 -4.67
C GLN A 87 -16.49 -5.36 -5.84
N ARG A 88 -16.08 -4.76 -6.98
CA ARG A 88 -16.93 -4.70 -8.17
C ARG A 88 -17.18 -6.07 -8.81
N ALA A 89 -16.20 -6.97 -8.76
CA ALA A 89 -16.36 -8.34 -9.25
C ALA A 89 -17.32 -9.13 -8.34
N GLU A 90 -17.19 -8.98 -7.03
CA GLU A 90 -18.05 -9.62 -6.03
C GLU A 90 -19.50 -9.13 -6.11
N LEU A 91 -19.73 -7.82 -6.27
CA LEU A 91 -21.08 -7.27 -6.48
C LEU A 91 -21.74 -7.79 -7.75
N ARG A 92 -20.97 -7.97 -8.84
CA ARG A 92 -21.48 -8.54 -10.10
C ARG A 92 -21.79 -10.02 -9.99
N ASP A 93 -21.05 -10.77 -9.17
CA ASP A 93 -21.35 -12.18 -8.90
C ASP A 93 -22.62 -12.30 -8.05
N LEU A 94 -22.75 -11.45 -7.03
CA LEU A 94 -23.91 -11.42 -6.15
C LEU A 94 -25.19 -11.03 -6.91
N GLN A 95 -25.12 -10.03 -7.80
CA GLN A 95 -26.24 -9.67 -8.69
C GLN A 95 -26.64 -10.85 -9.58
N ARG A 96 -25.67 -11.54 -10.21
CA ARG A 96 -25.98 -12.69 -11.07
C ARG A 96 -26.67 -13.83 -10.31
N ARG A 97 -26.23 -14.12 -9.08
CA ARG A 97 -26.88 -15.13 -8.22
C ARG A 97 -28.29 -14.72 -7.82
N HIS A 98 -28.47 -13.44 -7.51
CA HIS A 98 -29.77 -12.91 -7.15
C HIS A 98 -30.76 -13.00 -8.34
N ASP A 99 -30.31 -12.63 -9.54
CA ASP A 99 -31.12 -12.72 -10.76
C ASP A 99 -31.47 -14.18 -11.10
N SER A 100 -30.53 -15.11 -10.94
CA SER A 100 -30.81 -16.53 -11.17
C SER A 100 -31.85 -17.08 -10.18
N ILE A 101 -31.72 -16.71 -8.90
CA ILE A 101 -32.69 -17.13 -7.85
C ILE A 101 -34.07 -16.55 -8.15
N GLN A 102 -34.16 -15.28 -8.56
CA GLN A 102 -35.44 -14.68 -8.94
C GLN A 102 -36.06 -15.38 -10.15
N SER A 103 -35.27 -15.74 -11.17
CA SER A 103 -35.78 -16.44 -12.34
C SER A 103 -36.31 -17.85 -11.98
N GLU A 104 -35.63 -18.56 -11.09
CA GLU A 104 -36.07 -19.88 -10.61
C GLU A 104 -37.36 -19.78 -9.77
N LEU A 105 -37.45 -18.78 -8.89
CA LEU A 105 -38.66 -18.51 -8.11
C LEU A 105 -39.84 -18.13 -8.98
N ALA A 106 -39.61 -17.32 -10.03
CA ALA A 106 -40.65 -16.94 -10.98
C ALA A 106 -41.13 -18.15 -11.79
N ALA A 107 -40.22 -19.02 -12.22
CA ALA A 107 -40.54 -20.26 -12.91
C ALA A 107 -41.38 -21.21 -12.03
N LYS A 108 -40.93 -21.46 -10.79
CA LYS A 108 -41.69 -22.27 -9.81
C LYS A 108 -43.08 -21.70 -9.55
N ARG A 109 -43.19 -20.37 -9.39
CA ARG A 109 -44.49 -19.72 -9.19
C ARG A 109 -45.43 -19.87 -10.39
N SER A 110 -44.89 -19.87 -11.61
CA SER A 110 -45.69 -20.11 -12.81
C SER A 110 -46.13 -21.58 -12.93
N GLU A 111 -45.27 -22.52 -12.55
CA GLU A 111 -45.62 -23.94 -12.47
C GLU A 111 -46.72 -24.18 -11.43
N ASP A 112 -46.56 -23.65 -10.20
CA ASP A 112 -47.56 -23.77 -9.13
C ASP A 112 -48.92 -23.16 -9.53
N ALA A 113 -48.89 -22.04 -10.28
CA ALA A 113 -50.10 -21.39 -10.77
C ALA A 113 -50.80 -22.20 -11.86
N ALA A 114 -50.04 -22.84 -12.76
CA ALA A 114 -50.58 -23.73 -13.80
C ALA A 114 -51.20 -25.00 -13.16
N ASP A 115 -50.47 -25.61 -12.23
CA ASP A 115 -50.93 -26.77 -11.45
C ASP A 115 -52.24 -26.48 -10.69
N SER A 116 -52.36 -25.28 -10.12
CA SER A 116 -53.55 -24.87 -9.37
C SER A 116 -54.74 -24.60 -10.30
N ALA A 117 -54.50 -24.05 -11.49
CA ALA A 117 -55.54 -23.86 -12.51
C ALA A 117 -56.07 -25.20 -13.02
N GLU A 118 -55.17 -26.16 -13.30
CA GLU A 118 -55.55 -27.49 -13.77
C GLU A 118 -56.35 -28.28 -12.71
N ARG A 119 -55.99 -28.15 -11.42
CA ARG A 119 -56.78 -28.73 -10.32
C ARG A 119 -58.18 -28.10 -10.22
N ALA A 120 -58.28 -26.78 -10.37
CA ALA A 120 -59.56 -26.08 -10.33
C ALA A 120 -60.48 -26.44 -11.51
N ASP A 121 -59.92 -26.63 -12.70
CA ASP A 121 -60.68 -27.07 -13.88
C ASP A 121 -61.19 -28.52 -13.72
N ALA A 122 -60.36 -29.41 -13.16
CA ALA A 122 -60.76 -30.79 -12.86
C ALA A 122 -61.88 -30.87 -11.80
N ASP A 123 -61.79 -30.05 -10.75
CA ASP A 123 -62.82 -29.97 -9.71
C ASP A 123 -64.16 -29.43 -10.28
N ALA A 124 -64.10 -28.42 -11.16
CA ALA A 124 -65.28 -27.87 -11.83
C ALA A 124 -65.93 -28.85 -12.83
N GLU A 125 -65.14 -29.75 -13.44
CA GLU A 125 -65.66 -30.81 -14.30
C GLU A 125 -66.32 -31.93 -13.48
N ALA A 126 -65.73 -32.31 -12.35
CA ALA A 126 -66.30 -33.29 -11.43
C ALA A 126 -67.64 -32.82 -10.83
N GLU A 127 -67.76 -31.54 -10.47
CA GLU A 127 -69.00 -30.95 -9.97
C GLU A 127 -70.12 -30.98 -11.02
N LYS A 128 -69.80 -30.71 -12.29
CA LYS A 128 -70.78 -30.77 -13.39
C LYS A 128 -71.28 -32.19 -13.69
N VAL A 129 -70.43 -33.19 -13.50
CA VAL A 129 -70.79 -34.60 -13.67
C VAL A 129 -71.67 -35.10 -12.52
N ALA A 130 -71.49 -34.58 -11.30
CA ALA A 130 -72.28 -34.97 -10.13
C ALA A 130 -73.70 -34.37 -10.08
N VAL A 131 -73.93 -33.25 -10.77
CA VAL A 131 -75.23 -32.53 -10.79
C VAL A 131 -76.15 -32.99 -11.94
N ARG A 132 -75.66 -33.86 -12.84
CA ARG A 132 -76.39 -34.39 -13.99
C ARG A 132 -76.97 -35.78 -13.73
#